data_AF-A0A2T3GDN8-F1
#
_entry.id   AF-A0A2T3GDN8-F1
#
_cell.length_a   1.000
_cell.length_b   1.000
_cell.length_c   1.000
_cell.angle_alpha   90.00
_cell.angle_beta   90.00
_cell.angle_gamma   90.00
#
_symmetry.space_group_name_H-M   'P 1'
#
loop_
_entity.id
_entity.type
_entity.pdbx_description
1 polymer ?
#
loop_
_entity_poly.entity_id
_entity_poly.type
_entity_poly.pdbx_seq_one_letter_code
_entity_poly.pdbx_strand_id
1 'polypeptide(L)'
;MGSGAKGAYSSGGSQPYQPTYHVVKSMLELDKKAGIYKPGRGYFKNPTRTNLEKAAKGDSIMFDGEKATGTFMYVLDMDGHIVFGERRNPYNSKGRSPHPTLIGGKDPVVQAAGLMNMQDGKILSFDDQSGHFRPSSKSMDKVATALRKLYNKNHNLFSDEFNWRKQ
;
A
#
# COMPACT_ATOMS: atom_id res chain seq x y z
N MET A 1 -23.30 10.66 -1.44
CA MET A 1 -22.63 10.39 -0.16
C MET A 1 -21.33 9.67 -0.46
N GLY A 2 -20.19 10.17 0.03
CA GLY A 2 -18.87 9.62 -0.28
C GLY A 2 -17.76 10.66 -0.18
N SER A 3 -17.68 11.32 0.98
CA SER A 3 -16.63 12.29 1.31
C SER A 3 -15.30 11.56 1.46
N GLY A 4 -14.56 11.46 0.35
CA GLY A 4 -13.16 11.08 0.36
C GLY A 4 -12.39 12.05 1.26
N ALA A 5 -12.00 11.58 2.44
CA ALA A 5 -11.07 12.31 3.29
C ALA A 5 -9.75 12.46 2.53
N LYS A 6 -9.58 13.60 1.87
CA LYS A 6 -8.32 14.09 1.29
C LYS A 6 -7.33 14.30 2.44
N GLY A 7 -6.72 13.20 2.90
CA GLY A 7 -5.62 13.23 3.84
C GLY A 7 -4.43 13.88 3.15
N ALA A 8 -4.10 15.10 3.56
CA ALA A 8 -2.98 15.89 3.07
C ALA A 8 -1.70 15.03 2.96
N TYR A 9 -1.20 14.88 1.73
CA TYR A 9 0.17 14.43 1.49
C TYR A 9 1.11 15.45 2.14
N SER A 10 1.96 15.03 3.08
CA SER A 10 3.04 15.93 3.52
C SER A 10 4.10 15.98 2.42
N SER A 11 4.46 17.20 2.04
CA SER A 11 5.29 17.62 0.90
C SER A 11 6.79 17.28 1.01
N GLY A 12 7.14 16.16 1.64
CA GLY A 12 8.54 15.74 1.70
C GLY A 12 8.93 14.91 0.49
N GLY A 13 10.10 15.21 -0.08
CA GLY A 13 10.70 14.41 -1.15
C GLY A 13 10.92 12.95 -0.75
N SER A 14 11.13 12.10 -1.76
CA SER A 14 11.48 10.69 -1.57
C SER A 14 12.75 10.53 -0.72
N GLN A 15 12.81 9.46 0.06
CA GLN A 15 14.06 9.01 0.67
C GLN A 15 15.04 8.60 -0.45
N PRO A 16 16.36 8.76 -0.24
CA PRO A 16 17.36 8.18 -1.15
C PRO A 16 17.08 6.69 -1.36
N TYR A 17 17.50 6.16 -2.51
CA TYR A 17 17.32 4.74 -2.78
C TYR A 17 18.00 3.89 -1.69
N GLN A 18 17.21 2.99 -1.12
CA GLN A 18 17.64 2.00 -0.14
C GLN A 18 17.01 0.64 -0.50
N PRO A 19 17.63 -0.49 -0.08
CA PRO A 19 17.03 -1.81 -0.22
C PRO A 19 15.68 -1.91 0.50
N THR A 20 15.53 -1.18 1.60
CA THR A 20 14.34 -1.16 2.46
C THR A 20 14.08 0.25 2.99
N TYR A 21 12.86 0.51 3.44
CA TYR A 21 12.42 1.78 3.97
C TYR A 21 11.73 1.57 5.32
N HIS A 22 12.18 2.35 6.30
CA HIS A 22 11.49 2.56 7.56
C HIS A 22 10.55 3.76 7.44
N VAL A 23 9.66 3.91 8.42
CA VAL A 23 8.83 5.12 8.53
C VAL A 23 9.72 6.35 8.76
N VAL A 24 9.51 7.39 7.96
CA VAL A 24 10.22 8.67 8.14
C VAL A 24 9.95 9.23 9.54
N LYS A 25 11.02 9.61 10.25
CA LYS A 25 10.96 10.09 11.65
C LYS A 25 9.91 11.17 11.87
N SER A 26 9.81 12.16 10.98
CA SER A 26 8.81 13.23 11.10
C SER A 26 7.37 12.73 10.99
N MET A 27 7.11 11.71 10.16
CA MET A 27 5.79 11.09 10.06
C MET A 27 5.46 10.25 11.29
N LEU A 28 6.44 9.53 11.83
CA LEU A 28 6.27 8.81 13.10
C LEU A 28 5.89 9.77 14.24
N GLU A 29 6.53 10.93 14.35
CA GLU A 29 6.17 11.94 15.36
C GLU A 29 4.77 12.51 15.15
N LEU A 30 4.34 12.74 13.91
CA LEU A 30 2.97 13.14 13.61
C LEU A 30 1.94 12.05 13.97
N ASP A 31 2.27 10.79 13.73
CA ASP A 31 1.39 9.67 14.04
C ASP A 31 1.28 9.39 15.55
N LYS A 32 2.34 9.63 16.32
CA LYS A 32 2.30 9.63 17.79
C LYS A 32 1.32 10.69 18.30
N LYS A 33 1.42 11.93 17.81
CA LYS A 33 0.52 13.03 18.19
C LYS A 33 -0.93 12.76 17.78
N ALA A 34 -1.14 12.13 16.62
CA ALA A 34 -2.46 11.79 16.12
C ALA A 34 -3.07 10.51 16.75
N GLY A 35 -2.36 9.84 17.66
CA GLY A 35 -2.81 8.59 18.30
C GLY A 35 -2.87 7.37 17.38
N ILE A 36 -2.27 7.46 16.18
CA ILE A 36 -2.18 6.37 15.19
C ILE A 36 -1.09 5.38 15.62
N TYR A 37 0.03 5.89 16.11
CA TYR A 37 1.12 5.12 16.69
C TYR A 37 1.05 5.18 18.22
N LYS A 38 1.14 4.02 18.90
CA LYS A 38 1.20 3.95 20.37
C LYS A 38 2.58 3.46 20.83
N PRO A 39 3.37 4.19 21.65
CA PRO A 39 4.73 3.80 22.04
C PRO A 39 4.92 2.34 22.50
N GLY A 40 3.99 1.80 23.28
CA GLY A 40 4.06 0.41 23.75
C GLY A 40 3.73 -0.65 22.70
N ARG A 41 2.97 -0.31 21.66
CA ARG A 41 2.37 -1.27 20.69
C ARG A 41 2.83 -1.07 19.25
N GLY A 42 3.16 0.15 18.87
CA GLY A 42 3.41 0.57 17.51
C GLY A 42 2.15 0.95 16.73
N TYR A 43 2.23 0.80 15.41
CA TYR A 43 1.10 0.89 14.50
C TYR A 43 0.16 -0.30 14.68
N PHE A 44 -1.14 -0.04 14.61
CA PHE A 44 -2.13 -1.10 14.51
C PHE A 44 -2.04 -1.81 13.15
N LYS A 45 -2.44 -3.07 13.10
CA LYS A 45 -2.61 -3.79 11.84
C LYS A 45 -3.94 -3.37 11.23
N ASN A 46 -3.89 -2.85 10.00
CA ASN A 46 -5.08 -2.48 9.25
C ASN A 46 -5.97 -3.71 9.06
N PRO A 47 -7.26 -3.67 9.46
CA PRO A 47 -8.14 -4.83 9.38
C PRO A 47 -8.44 -5.27 7.95
N THR A 48 -8.26 -4.41 6.96
CA THR A 48 -8.53 -4.73 5.54
C THR A 48 -7.30 -5.22 4.79
N ARG A 49 -6.14 -5.32 5.46
CA ARG A 49 -4.89 -5.76 4.81
C ARG A 49 -5.08 -7.16 4.23
N THR A 50 -4.75 -7.33 2.95
CA THR A 50 -4.76 -8.64 2.30
C THR A 50 -3.55 -8.80 1.40
N ASN A 51 -3.13 -10.05 1.21
CA ASN A 51 -2.05 -10.38 0.29
C ASN A 51 -2.62 -10.47 -1.13
N LEU A 52 -1.97 -9.81 -2.09
CA LEU A 52 -2.45 -9.71 -3.47
C LEU A 52 -2.61 -11.08 -4.15
N GLU A 53 -1.65 -12.00 -3.94
CA GLU A 53 -1.75 -13.35 -4.51
C GLU A 53 -2.91 -14.14 -3.89
N LYS A 54 -3.18 -13.96 -2.59
CA LYS A 54 -4.33 -14.62 -1.93
C LYS A 54 -5.68 -14.02 -2.37
N ALA A 55 -5.68 -12.75 -2.74
CA ALA A 55 -6.85 -12.03 -3.22
C ALA A 55 -7.22 -12.42 -4.67
N ALA A 56 -6.27 -12.95 -5.45
CA ALA A 56 -6.56 -13.47 -6.79
C ALA A 56 -7.48 -14.71 -6.72
N LYS A 57 -8.64 -14.63 -7.37
CA LYS A 57 -9.64 -15.70 -7.51
C LYS A 57 -10.11 -15.75 -8.95
N GLY A 58 -9.75 -16.83 -9.66
CA GLY A 58 -9.92 -16.90 -11.11
C GLY A 58 -9.19 -15.74 -11.79
N ASP A 59 -9.92 -14.97 -12.58
CA ASP A 59 -9.42 -13.82 -13.35
C ASP A 59 -9.69 -12.47 -12.68
N SER A 60 -9.87 -12.46 -11.35
CA SER A 60 -10.13 -11.21 -10.62
C SER A 60 -9.41 -11.17 -9.27
N ILE A 61 -8.92 -9.99 -8.92
CA ILE A 61 -8.52 -9.63 -7.56
C ILE A 61 -9.79 -9.31 -6.77
N MET A 62 -10.00 -10.04 -5.69
CA MET A 62 -11.14 -9.88 -4.80
C MET A 62 -10.76 -9.06 -3.57
N PHE A 63 -11.66 -8.20 -3.13
CA PHE A 63 -11.52 -7.41 -1.91
C PHE A 63 -12.88 -7.31 -1.22
N ASP A 64 -12.94 -7.70 0.05
CA ASP A 64 -14.17 -7.72 0.87
C ASP A 64 -15.35 -8.49 0.21
N GLY A 65 -15.04 -9.57 -0.51
CA GLY A 65 -16.03 -10.43 -1.18
C GLY A 65 -16.44 -9.97 -2.58
N GLU A 66 -16.02 -8.78 -2.99
CA GLU A 66 -16.34 -8.20 -4.30
C GLU A 66 -15.09 -8.07 -5.18
N LYS A 67 -15.27 -7.80 -6.48
CA LYS A 67 -14.16 -7.47 -7.37
C LYS A 67 -13.53 -6.15 -6.94
N ALA A 68 -12.22 -6.16 -6.67
CA ALA A 68 -11.51 -4.98 -6.20
C ALA A 68 -11.61 -3.82 -7.21
N THR A 69 -12.15 -2.69 -6.77
CA THR A 69 -12.30 -1.47 -7.57
C THR A 69 -11.95 -0.25 -6.72
N GLY A 70 -11.15 0.66 -7.27
CA GLY A 70 -10.72 1.89 -6.60
C GLY A 70 -9.20 1.92 -6.33
N THR A 71 -8.80 2.84 -5.46
CA THR A 71 -7.40 3.07 -5.10
C THR A 71 -7.10 2.48 -3.74
N PHE A 72 -6.16 1.54 -3.70
CA PHE A 72 -5.70 0.87 -2.49
C PHE A 72 -4.31 1.35 -2.09
N MET A 73 -4.05 1.43 -0.79
CA MET A 73 -2.67 1.46 -0.33
C MET A 73 -2.05 0.09 -0.57
N TYR A 74 -0.76 0.06 -0.93
CA TYR A 74 0.00 -1.18 -0.92
C TYR A 74 1.39 -0.99 -0.31
N VAL A 75 1.95 -2.10 0.17
CA VAL A 75 3.35 -2.25 0.55
C VAL A 75 3.91 -3.52 -0.08
N LEU A 76 5.16 -3.48 -0.50
CA LEU A 76 5.96 -4.67 -0.78
C LEU A 76 6.68 -5.04 0.51
N ASP A 77 6.27 -6.14 1.14
CA ASP A 77 6.85 -6.56 2.41
C ASP A 77 8.27 -7.13 2.25
N MET A 78 8.88 -7.51 3.38
CA MET A 78 10.24 -8.03 3.41
C MET A 78 10.39 -9.40 2.73
N ASP A 79 9.29 -10.14 2.60
CA ASP A 79 9.26 -11.45 1.93
C ASP A 79 8.98 -11.30 0.41
N GLY A 80 8.76 -10.08 -0.06
CA GLY A 80 8.48 -9.78 -1.47
C GLY A 80 7.03 -9.98 -1.86
N HIS A 81 6.11 -10.05 -0.89
CA HIS A 81 4.67 -10.07 -1.15
C HIS A 81 4.09 -8.66 -1.17
N ILE A 82 3.15 -8.44 -2.09
CA ILE A 82 2.34 -7.23 -2.09
C ILE A 82 1.19 -7.41 -1.10
N VAL A 83 1.18 -6.58 -0.07
CA VAL A 83 0.05 -6.46 0.87
C VAL A 83 -0.66 -5.15 0.57
N PHE A 84 -1.97 -5.21 0.30
CA PHE A 84 -2.78 -4.04 -0.02
C PHE A 84 -4.00 -3.91 0.88
N GLY A 85 -4.61 -2.73 0.92
CA GLY A 85 -5.85 -2.51 1.64
C GLY A 85 -6.33 -1.06 1.62
N GLU A 86 -7.58 -0.87 2.04
CA GLU A 86 -8.20 0.44 2.22
C GLU A 86 -7.66 1.18 3.43
N ARG A 87 -7.89 2.49 3.49
CA ARG A 87 -7.61 3.30 4.68
C ARG A 87 -8.69 3.09 5.74
N ARG A 88 -8.58 2.02 6.54
CA ARG A 88 -9.49 1.73 7.66
C ARG A 88 -8.75 1.71 8.99
N ASN A 89 -9.21 2.53 9.94
CA ASN A 89 -8.69 2.54 11.31
C ASN A 89 -9.71 1.85 12.25
N PRO A 90 -9.34 0.73 12.89
CA PRO A 90 -10.27 -0.08 13.69
C PRO A 90 -10.65 0.56 15.03
N TYR A 91 -9.95 1.61 15.46
CA TYR A 91 -10.18 2.27 16.75
C TYR A 91 -10.86 3.63 16.62
N ASN A 92 -10.90 4.20 15.40
CA ASN A 92 -11.54 5.46 15.11
C ASN A 92 -11.93 5.50 13.63
N SER A 93 -13.22 5.45 13.32
CA SER A 93 -13.72 5.46 11.94
C SER A 93 -13.38 6.71 11.14
N LYS A 94 -13.09 7.84 11.82
CA LYS A 94 -12.58 9.09 11.22
C LYS A 94 -11.05 9.19 11.29
N GLY A 95 -10.40 8.22 11.93
CA GLY A 95 -8.96 8.19 12.12
C GLY A 95 -8.23 7.77 10.85
N ARG A 96 -7.02 8.32 10.65
CA ARG A 96 -6.18 7.93 9.52
C ARG A 96 -5.65 6.51 9.71
N SER A 97 -5.43 5.83 8.58
CA SER A 97 -4.77 4.52 8.49
C SER A 97 -3.70 4.63 7.40
N PRO A 98 -2.44 4.98 7.76
CA PRO A 98 -1.37 5.15 6.79
C PRO A 98 -0.71 3.83 6.38
N HIS A 99 0.14 3.83 5.34
CA HIS A 99 0.84 2.64 4.84
C HIS A 99 1.50 1.76 5.91
N PRO A 100 2.15 2.30 6.98
CA PRO A 100 2.74 1.49 8.04
C PRO A 100 1.76 0.50 8.70
N THR A 101 0.47 0.80 8.68
CA THR A 101 -0.58 -0.08 9.23
C THR A 101 -0.79 -1.36 8.42
N LEU A 102 -0.37 -1.42 7.15
CA LEU A 102 -0.40 -2.65 6.35
C LEU A 102 0.62 -3.69 6.83
N ILE A 103 1.63 -3.29 7.61
CA ILE A 103 2.56 -4.19 8.29
C ILE A 103 2.23 -4.25 9.80
N GLY A 104 2.01 -3.08 10.41
CA GLY A 104 1.80 -2.90 11.84
C GLY A 104 3.08 -3.02 12.66
N GLY A 105 2.96 -2.89 13.99
CA GLY A 105 4.10 -3.03 14.90
C GLY A 105 4.91 -1.76 15.10
N LYS A 106 6.01 -1.87 15.86
CA LYS A 106 6.79 -0.72 16.34
C LYS A 106 7.67 -0.10 15.25
N ASP A 107 8.24 -0.93 14.38
CA ASP A 107 9.09 -0.48 13.29
C ASP A 107 8.76 -1.27 12.03
N PRO A 108 7.68 -0.90 11.31
CA PRO A 108 7.34 -1.56 10.07
C PRO A 108 8.38 -1.21 9.01
N VAL A 109 8.89 -2.23 8.33
CA VAL A 109 9.91 -2.14 7.28
C VAL A 109 9.33 -2.71 5.99
N VAL A 110 9.57 -2.01 4.88
CA VAL A 110 9.07 -2.41 3.55
C VAL A 110 10.16 -2.26 2.49
N GLN A 111 10.06 -3.01 1.40
CA GLN A 111 10.93 -2.81 0.25
C GLN A 111 10.46 -1.65 -0.65
N ALA A 112 9.16 -1.39 -0.67
CA ALA A 112 8.49 -0.32 -1.40
C ALA A 112 7.06 -0.12 -0.86
N ALA A 113 6.43 1.00 -1.19
CA ALA A 113 5.05 1.30 -0.83
C ALA A 113 4.47 2.36 -1.78
N GLY A 114 3.15 2.34 -1.98
CA GLY A 114 2.49 3.33 -2.81
C GLY A 114 0.98 3.12 -2.90
N LEU A 115 0.39 3.56 -4.00
CA LEU A 115 -1.00 3.34 -4.33
C LEU A 115 -1.12 2.40 -5.53
N MET A 116 -2.16 1.57 -5.51
CA MET A 116 -2.50 0.65 -6.59
C MET A 116 -3.95 0.90 -6.99
N ASN A 117 -4.18 1.15 -8.27
CA ASN A 117 -5.52 1.35 -8.82
C ASN A 117 -6.01 0.05 -9.43
N MET A 118 -7.24 -0.33 -9.08
CA MET A 118 -7.92 -1.51 -9.60
C MET A 118 -9.31 -1.14 -10.12
N GLN A 119 -9.81 -1.89 -11.09
CA GLN A 119 -11.13 -1.73 -11.70
C GLN A 119 -11.64 -3.09 -12.13
N ASP A 120 -12.84 -3.44 -11.71
CA ASP A 120 -13.46 -4.73 -12.00
C ASP A 120 -12.54 -5.92 -11.67
N GLY A 121 -11.80 -5.83 -10.56
CA GLY A 121 -10.89 -6.88 -10.11
C GLY A 121 -9.59 -6.96 -10.89
N LYS A 122 -9.30 -6.01 -11.79
CA LYS A 122 -8.05 -5.97 -12.55
C LYS A 122 -7.16 -4.83 -12.10
N ILE A 123 -5.85 -5.04 -12.08
CA ILE A 123 -4.86 -4.01 -11.77
C ILE A 123 -4.69 -3.09 -12.99
N LEU A 124 -4.79 -1.77 -12.81
CA LEU A 124 -4.54 -0.77 -13.87
C LEU A 124 -3.20 -0.06 -13.74
N SER A 125 -2.82 0.29 -12.52
CA SER A 125 -1.57 1.02 -12.27
C SER A 125 -1.12 0.88 -10.83
N PHE A 126 0.15 1.18 -10.61
CA PHE A 126 0.77 1.31 -9.30
C PHE A 126 1.78 2.46 -9.34
N ASP A 127 2.05 3.06 -8.19
CA ASP A 127 3.02 4.14 -8.03
C ASP A 127 3.85 4.00 -6.74
N ASP A 128 4.67 5.00 -6.44
CA ASP A 128 5.48 5.14 -5.23
C ASP A 128 4.89 6.14 -4.21
N GLN A 129 3.58 6.46 -4.30
CA GLN A 129 2.93 7.45 -3.45
C GLN A 129 2.72 6.92 -2.02
N SER A 130 3.76 7.01 -1.19
CA SER A 130 3.69 6.78 0.24
C SER A 130 4.31 7.92 1.03
N GLY A 131 3.50 8.71 1.74
CA GLY A 131 4.01 9.80 2.58
C GLY A 131 4.85 9.31 3.77
N HIS A 132 4.60 8.09 4.26
CA HIS A 132 5.22 7.53 5.48
C HIS A 132 6.54 6.82 5.19
N PHE A 133 6.59 6.03 4.12
CA PHE A 133 7.82 5.34 3.70
C PHE A 133 8.60 6.14 2.66
N ARG A 134 7.95 7.00 1.88
CA ARG A 134 8.55 7.83 0.81
C ARG A 134 9.61 7.08 0.01
N PRO A 135 9.31 5.90 -0.53
CA PRO A 135 10.32 5.10 -1.19
C PRO A 135 10.85 5.85 -2.42
N SER A 136 12.11 5.60 -2.79
CA SER A 136 12.62 6.10 -4.05
C SER A 136 11.86 5.45 -5.21
N SER A 137 11.59 6.20 -6.28
CA SER A 137 10.97 5.66 -7.51
C SER A 137 11.77 4.50 -8.12
N LYS A 138 13.08 4.40 -7.83
CA LYS A 138 13.93 3.25 -8.19
C LYS A 138 13.49 1.94 -7.52
N SER A 139 12.85 2.00 -6.36
CA SER A 139 12.32 0.80 -5.68
C SER A 139 11.12 0.17 -6.40
N MET A 140 10.49 0.90 -7.33
CA MET A 140 9.36 0.39 -8.11
C MET A 140 9.74 -0.79 -9.00
N ASP A 141 11.01 -0.96 -9.33
CA ASP A 141 11.48 -2.14 -10.07
C ASP A 141 11.24 -3.44 -9.30
N LYS A 142 11.27 -3.38 -7.95
CA LYS A 142 10.94 -4.51 -7.08
C LYS A 142 9.45 -4.84 -7.11
N VAL A 143 8.61 -3.80 -7.10
CA VAL A 143 7.14 -3.95 -7.19
C VAL A 143 6.77 -4.50 -8.58
N ALA A 144 7.35 -3.93 -9.64
CA ALA A 144 7.16 -4.40 -11.00
C ALA A 144 7.59 -5.88 -11.16
N THR A 145 8.67 -6.29 -10.50
CA THR A 145 9.11 -7.69 -10.48
C THR A 145 8.09 -8.61 -9.79
N ALA A 146 7.57 -8.20 -8.63
CA ALA A 146 6.52 -8.96 -7.93
C ALA A 146 5.23 -9.06 -8.77
N LEU A 147 4.80 -7.96 -9.38
CA LEU A 147 3.65 -7.94 -10.28
C LEU A 147 3.89 -8.76 -11.55
N ARG A 148 5.11 -8.81 -12.09
CA ARG A 148 5.43 -9.64 -13.26
C ARG A 148 5.34 -11.12 -12.95
N LYS A 149 5.73 -11.54 -11.75
CA LYS A 149 5.49 -12.92 -11.30
C LYS A 149 4.00 -13.25 -11.28
N LEU A 150 3.16 -12.32 -10.81
CA LEU A 150 1.70 -12.49 -10.82
C LEU A 150 1.14 -12.52 -12.25
N TYR A 151 1.58 -11.60 -13.11
CA TYR A 151 1.20 -11.53 -14.53
C TYR A 151 1.52 -12.82 -15.28
N ASN A 152 2.73 -13.37 -15.07
CA ASN A 152 3.14 -14.62 -15.71
C ASN A 152 2.31 -15.83 -15.23
N LYS A 153 1.74 -15.78 -14.01
CA LYS A 153 0.83 -16.81 -13.51
C LYS A 153 -0.59 -16.63 -14.06
N ASN A 154 -1.10 -15.40 -14.08
CA ASN A 154 -2.39 -15.06 -14.68
C ASN A 154 -2.39 -13.61 -15.17
N HIS A 155 -2.33 -13.42 -16.49
CA HIS A 155 -2.33 -12.10 -17.11
C HIS A 155 -3.71 -11.43 -17.08
N ASN A 156 -4.80 -12.19 -16.93
CA ASN A 156 -6.17 -11.66 -16.86
C ASN A 156 -6.43 -10.83 -15.59
N LEU A 157 -5.54 -10.94 -14.58
CA LEU A 157 -5.58 -10.10 -13.36
C LEU A 157 -5.16 -8.65 -13.63
N PHE A 158 -4.68 -8.35 -14.84
CA PHE A 158 -4.23 -7.03 -15.26
C PHE A 158 -5.18 -6.50 -16.33
N SER A 159 -5.47 -5.20 -16.26
CA SER A 159 -6.25 -4.53 -17.29
C SER A 159 -5.50 -4.53 -18.62
N ASP A 160 -6.21 -4.48 -19.74
CA ASP A 160 -5.59 -4.27 -21.05
C ASP A 160 -4.93 -2.88 -21.13
N GLU A 161 -5.40 -1.94 -20.29
CA GLU A 161 -4.82 -0.62 -20.10
C GLU A 161 -3.72 -0.59 -19.02
N PHE A 162 -3.30 -1.77 -18.51
CA PHE A 162 -2.32 -1.84 -17.43
C PHE A 162 -1.01 -1.17 -17.84
N ASN A 163 -0.58 -0.22 -17.03
CA ASN A 163 0.66 0.48 -17.25
C ASN A 163 1.73 -0.01 -16.26
N TRP A 164 2.78 -0.63 -16.80
CA TRP A 164 3.93 -1.10 -16.02
C TRP A 164 4.68 0.01 -15.30
N ARG A 165 4.61 1.26 -15.79
CA ARG A 165 5.02 2.53 -15.16
C ARG A 165 4.91 3.65 -16.21
N LYS A 166 4.27 4.79 -15.90
CA LYS A 166 4.48 6.02 -16.69
C LYS A 166 5.94 6.45 -16.51
N GLN A 167 6.71 6.40 -17.61
CA GLN A 167 8.04 7.00 -17.69
C GLN A 167 7.94 8.51 -17.43
#